data_AF-A0A9P2TAC3-F1
#
_entry.id   AF-A0A9P2TAC3-F1
#
_cell.length_a   1.000
_cell.length_b   1.000
_cell.length_c   1.000
_cell.angle_alpha   90.00
_cell.angle_beta   90.00
_cell.angle_gamma   90.00
#
_symmetry.space_group_name_H-M   'P 1'
#
loop_
_entity.id
_entity.type
_entity.pdbx_description
1 polymer ?
#
loop_
_entity_poly.entity_id
_entity_poly.type
_entity_poly.pdbx_seq_one_letter_code
_entity_poly.pdbx_strand_id
1 'polypeptide(L)'
;MGALVGLVSPLLFGDSGEGPDLLPIIRVFFWALAGLLGWLTLLQLFERVPEEHQNAASRRPVLLCWVLVGVTALMALVETPRWLFGLTTPGPGSTPWSVVGWTGLVAMTGGATIMAVCGRNHRPRSLGMPLTGLACGTATALLLATGVWAAAADALVSHTTATAAEARPVPTTVERVAWRWHPPHGARTHRVLATAAGAVVDVGDGVIALDTVTGKETWHYRRLGSEVTANVTPDGRTVVLFFTVYDHRGYRDTLLTLDAATGQVRSSTPMNLGRDAEQRRRISRIGGIAPIDLLTKDARILLDHGDDGWQLTARALDTDAQRWTAPLDPHCLVDRRPRTWIRAFPDAVVVSQDCHDELGAPTRLATDWEDGVLGGRTELRGGTSRLTAFDAATGQELWRTEYPGEGPVGPNPEISYHHTGYRSHLHPVTSDGSVVAVEKWGSDIRYLVVDRATGEILVDDLDLTEHGHSAHFTADTVSVVRIDTEDGGRLVHERRSLDGQLVQSAASGAPYPHVLAGTSWVDLADAAVMVHLSKDAATGGGYDVDVTAWDSKTEPLTLELEGMLPATGISQVRVLPVPGALVVFEDIADSLTGERERPIFGLR
;
A
#
# COMPACT_ATOMS: atom_id res chain seq x y z
N MET A 1 -10.37 40.58 -2.74
CA MET A 1 -10.27 39.29 -2.02
C MET A 1 -10.47 38.10 -2.94
N GLY A 2 -11.62 37.91 -3.60
CA GLY A 2 -11.78 36.81 -4.59
C GLY A 2 -10.70 36.81 -5.70
N ALA A 3 -10.38 38.00 -6.25
CA ALA A 3 -9.29 38.16 -7.22
C ALA A 3 -7.89 37.90 -6.62
N LEU A 4 -7.69 38.05 -5.31
CA LEU A 4 -6.40 37.89 -4.61
C LEU A 4 -6.17 36.43 -4.20
N VAL A 5 -7.22 35.74 -3.76
CA VAL A 5 -7.23 34.28 -3.55
C VAL A 5 -7.08 33.55 -4.88
N GLY A 6 -7.68 34.08 -5.94
CA GLY A 6 -7.59 33.56 -7.30
C GLY A 6 -6.24 33.71 -8.00
N LEU A 7 -5.60 34.88 -7.87
CA LEU A 7 -4.30 35.15 -8.50
C LEU A 7 -3.15 34.32 -7.92
N VAL A 8 -3.25 33.91 -6.66
CA VAL A 8 -2.15 33.27 -5.93
C VAL A 8 -2.17 31.73 -6.05
N SER A 9 -3.35 31.12 -6.18
CA SER A 9 -3.48 29.66 -6.24
C SER A 9 -2.77 28.95 -7.42
N PRO A 10 -2.70 29.51 -8.65
CA PRO A 10 -2.03 28.82 -9.77
C PRO A 10 -0.51 29.01 -9.76
N LEU A 11 -0.04 30.17 -9.30
CA LEU A 11 1.39 30.52 -9.29
C LEU A 11 2.19 29.76 -8.24
N LEU A 12 1.52 29.17 -7.24
CA LEU A 12 2.17 28.39 -6.18
C LEU A 12 2.10 26.86 -6.40
N PHE A 13 1.21 26.36 -7.26
CA PHE A 13 0.85 24.92 -7.26
C PHE A 13 0.68 24.30 -8.65
N GLY A 14 1.13 24.98 -9.71
CA GLY A 14 1.17 24.44 -11.07
C GLY A 14 2.43 23.62 -11.34
N ASP A 15 2.72 22.60 -10.54
CA ASP A 15 3.71 21.58 -10.89
C ASP A 15 3.18 20.20 -10.53
N SER A 16 2.32 19.67 -11.41
CA SER A 16 2.08 18.23 -11.48
C SER A 16 3.08 17.70 -12.49
N GLY A 17 4.23 17.26 -12.00
CA GLY A 17 5.25 16.64 -12.82
C GLY A 17 4.70 15.39 -13.50
N GLU A 18 4.46 15.49 -14.81
CA GLU A 18 4.74 14.52 -15.87
C GLU A 18 4.18 15.05 -17.20
N GLY A 19 5.06 15.45 -18.12
CA GLY A 19 4.74 15.85 -19.50
C GLY A 19 4.47 17.35 -19.75
N PRO A 20 4.60 17.84 -21.00
CA PRO A 20 4.31 19.23 -21.38
C PRO A 20 2.79 19.42 -21.48
N ASP A 21 2.09 19.33 -20.36
CA ASP A 21 0.68 19.67 -20.31
C ASP A 21 0.53 21.19 -20.49
N LEU A 22 -0.25 21.62 -21.48
CA LEU A 22 -0.54 23.04 -21.73
C LEU A 22 -1.51 23.64 -20.69
N LEU A 23 -2.18 22.78 -19.91
CA LEU A 23 -3.20 23.13 -18.93
C LEU A 23 -2.72 24.11 -17.83
N PRO A 24 -1.54 23.94 -17.21
CA PRO A 24 -1.01 24.85 -16.18
C PRO A 24 -0.73 26.26 -16.73
N ILE A 25 -0.20 26.36 -17.95
CA ILE A 25 0.09 27.66 -18.60
C ILE A 25 -1.23 28.40 -18.89
N ILE A 26 -2.22 27.68 -19.41
CA ILE A 26 -3.58 28.20 -19.64
C ILE A 26 -4.18 28.69 -18.31
N ARG A 27 -4.07 27.91 -17.23
CA ARG A 27 -4.54 28.29 -15.88
C ARG A 27 -3.94 29.61 -15.41
N VAL A 28 -2.62 29.75 -15.45
CA VAL A 28 -1.92 30.97 -15.00
C VAL A 28 -2.37 32.19 -15.81
N PHE A 29 -2.48 32.06 -17.13
CA PHE A 29 -2.92 33.14 -18.01
C PHE A 29 -4.33 33.63 -17.66
N PHE A 30 -5.29 32.72 -17.51
CA PHE A 30 -6.67 33.10 -17.26
C PHE A 30 -6.89 33.66 -15.85
N TRP A 31 -6.16 33.19 -14.83
CA TRP A 31 -6.21 33.77 -13.49
C TRP A 31 -5.57 35.17 -13.44
N ALA A 32 -4.45 35.38 -14.13
CA ALA A 32 -3.86 36.71 -14.28
C ALA A 32 -4.81 37.67 -15.00
N LEU A 33 -5.50 37.20 -16.04
CA LEU A 33 -6.51 37.95 -16.77
C LEU A 33 -7.72 38.31 -15.89
N ALA A 34 -8.26 37.34 -15.14
CA ALA A 34 -9.38 37.56 -14.22
C ALA A 34 -8.99 38.54 -13.09
N GLY A 35 -7.78 38.42 -12.57
CA GLY A 35 -7.22 39.33 -11.57
C GLY A 35 -7.05 40.76 -12.09
N LEU A 36 -6.49 40.91 -13.30
CA LEU A 36 -6.33 42.20 -13.98
C LEU A 36 -7.69 42.84 -14.26
N LEU A 37 -8.64 42.09 -14.81
CA LEU A 37 -9.99 42.58 -15.09
C LEU A 37 -10.72 42.98 -13.80
N GLY A 38 -10.62 42.19 -12.74
CA GLY A 38 -11.18 42.52 -11.43
C GLY A 38 -10.58 43.80 -10.84
N TRP A 39 -9.26 43.99 -10.96
CA TRP A 39 -8.57 45.20 -10.52
C TRP A 39 -8.98 46.43 -11.33
N LEU A 40 -9.05 46.32 -12.66
CA LEU A 40 -9.51 47.41 -13.53
C LEU A 40 -10.96 47.80 -13.23
N THR A 41 -11.82 46.83 -12.93
CA THR A 41 -13.22 47.07 -12.54
C THR A 41 -13.30 47.82 -11.20
N LEU A 42 -12.45 47.45 -10.23
CA LEU A 42 -12.31 48.15 -8.95
C LEU A 42 -11.82 49.59 -9.14
N LEU A 43 -10.77 49.81 -9.94
CA LEU A 43 -10.25 51.15 -10.20
C LEU A 43 -11.31 52.06 -10.83
N GLN A 44 -12.11 51.54 -11.77
CA GLN A 44 -13.21 52.31 -12.38
C GLN A 44 -14.33 52.64 -11.38
N LEU A 45 -14.56 51.81 -10.36
CA LEU A 45 -15.48 52.14 -9.27
C LEU A 45 -14.97 53.28 -8.38
N PHE A 46 -13.65 53.47 -8.29
CA PHE A 46 -13.01 54.53 -7.50
C PHE A 46 -12.69 55.81 -8.30
N GLU A 47 -12.68 55.75 -9.63
CA GLU A 47 -12.32 56.88 -10.50
C GLU A 47 -13.40 57.97 -10.46
N ARG A 48 -13.02 59.17 -9.98
CA ARG A 48 -13.92 60.35 -9.93
C ARG A 48 -14.01 61.00 -11.31
N VAL A 49 -15.01 60.62 -12.09
CA VAL A 49 -15.28 61.26 -13.40
C VAL A 49 -16.07 62.58 -13.20
N PRO A 50 -15.61 63.72 -13.78
CA PRO A 50 -16.35 64.99 -13.82
C PRO A 50 -17.73 64.86 -14.50
N GLU A 51 -18.71 65.67 -14.10
CA GLU A 51 -20.11 65.49 -14.52
C GLU A 51 -20.34 65.56 -16.04
N GLU A 52 -19.46 66.26 -16.76
CA GLU A 52 -19.61 66.52 -18.20
C GLU A 52 -19.32 65.29 -19.10
N HIS A 53 -18.68 64.24 -18.58
CA HIS A 53 -18.30 63.03 -19.36
C HIS A 53 -19.07 61.75 -18.95
N GLN A 54 -20.13 61.89 -18.14
CA GLN A 54 -20.82 60.79 -17.45
C GLN A 54 -21.43 59.72 -18.39
N ASN A 55 -22.04 60.13 -19.51
CA ASN A 55 -22.73 59.19 -20.41
C ASN A 55 -21.77 58.28 -21.19
N ALA A 56 -20.61 58.80 -21.61
CA ALA A 56 -19.58 58.02 -22.31
C ALA A 56 -18.78 57.13 -21.34
N ALA A 57 -18.56 57.58 -20.10
CA ALA A 57 -17.87 56.83 -19.06
C ALA A 57 -18.68 55.64 -18.52
N SER A 58 -20.02 55.73 -18.51
CA SER A 58 -20.92 54.68 -17.99
C SER A 58 -20.95 53.36 -18.78
N ARG A 59 -20.59 53.37 -20.08
CA ARG A 59 -20.61 52.16 -20.94
C ARG A 59 -19.41 51.23 -20.75
N ARG A 60 -18.27 51.78 -20.32
CA ARG A 60 -17.01 51.04 -20.13
C ARG A 60 -17.04 50.03 -18.97
N PRO A 61 -17.59 50.32 -17.77
CA PRO A 61 -17.60 49.37 -16.65
C PRO A 61 -18.54 48.18 -16.89
N VAL A 62 -19.67 48.38 -17.59
CA VAL A 62 -20.60 47.29 -17.92
C VAL A 62 -19.98 46.31 -18.92
N LEU A 63 -19.26 46.80 -19.92
CA LEU A 63 -18.55 45.96 -20.89
C LEU A 63 -17.48 45.10 -20.20
N LEU A 64 -16.67 45.70 -19.31
CA LEU A 64 -15.65 44.98 -18.55
C LEU A 64 -16.24 43.93 -17.61
N CYS A 65 -17.39 44.20 -16.98
CA CYS A 65 -18.10 43.21 -16.17
C CYS A 65 -18.57 42.02 -17.01
N TRP A 66 -19.09 42.23 -18.22
CA TRP A 66 -19.48 41.13 -19.12
C TRP A 66 -18.29 40.31 -19.61
N VAL A 67 -17.15 40.96 -19.92
CA VAL A 67 -15.91 40.25 -20.25
C VAL A 67 -15.43 39.42 -19.06
N LEU A 68 -15.46 39.98 -17.85
CA LEU A 68 -15.11 39.25 -16.63
C LEU A 68 -16.03 38.04 -16.40
N VAL A 69 -17.35 38.20 -16.57
CA VAL A 69 -18.33 37.09 -16.49
C VAL A 69 -17.99 35.99 -17.49
N GLY A 70 -17.73 36.33 -18.76
CA GLY A 70 -17.39 35.35 -19.78
C GLY A 70 -16.12 34.56 -19.45
N VAL A 71 -15.08 35.27 -19.00
CA VAL A 71 -13.79 34.67 -18.60
C VAL A 71 -13.94 33.76 -17.38
N THR A 72 -14.60 34.23 -16.30
CA THR A 72 -14.73 33.45 -15.07
C THR A 72 -15.73 32.31 -15.20
N ALA A 73 -16.79 32.47 -15.99
CA ALA A 73 -17.75 31.39 -16.26
C ALA A 73 -17.12 30.27 -17.09
N LEU A 74 -16.34 30.62 -18.13
CA LEU A 74 -15.63 29.63 -18.94
C LEU A 74 -14.61 28.86 -18.09
N MET A 75 -13.84 29.56 -17.25
CA MET A 75 -12.93 28.89 -16.30
C MET A 75 -13.68 28.02 -15.31
N ALA A 76 -14.78 28.49 -14.72
CA ALA A 76 -15.57 27.69 -13.79
C ALA A 76 -16.09 26.41 -14.45
N LEU A 77 -16.46 26.47 -15.73
CA LEU A 77 -16.88 25.29 -16.51
C LEU A 77 -15.72 24.33 -16.74
N VAL A 78 -14.54 24.82 -17.14
CA VAL A 78 -13.34 24.00 -17.40
C VAL A 78 -12.81 23.36 -16.13
N GLU A 79 -12.75 24.11 -15.03
CA GLU A 79 -12.25 23.68 -13.72
C GLU A 79 -13.33 23.02 -12.86
N THR A 80 -14.48 22.65 -13.44
CA THR A 80 -15.56 22.02 -12.66
C THR A 80 -15.02 20.73 -12.04
N PRO A 81 -15.00 20.60 -10.70
CA PRO A 81 -14.59 19.38 -10.04
C PRO A 81 -15.69 18.33 -10.24
N ARG A 82 -15.64 17.63 -11.38
CA ARG A 82 -16.64 16.66 -11.82
C ARG A 82 -16.91 15.57 -10.77
N TRP A 83 -15.90 15.23 -9.99
CA TRP A 83 -15.99 14.25 -8.91
C TRP A 83 -16.90 14.68 -7.76
N LEU A 84 -17.05 15.98 -7.47
CA LEU A 84 -18.00 16.46 -6.47
C LEU A 84 -19.46 16.22 -6.87
N PHE A 85 -19.72 16.04 -8.16
CA PHE A 85 -21.04 15.78 -8.71
C PHE A 85 -21.25 14.30 -9.05
N GLY A 86 -20.33 13.42 -8.65
CA GLY A 86 -20.40 11.98 -8.94
C GLY A 86 -20.19 11.62 -10.41
N LEU A 87 -19.66 12.52 -11.22
CA LEU A 87 -19.46 12.29 -12.66
C LEU A 87 -18.12 11.59 -12.97
N THR A 88 -17.14 11.68 -12.07
CA THR A 88 -15.82 11.05 -12.18
C THR A 88 -15.29 10.69 -10.78
N THR A 89 -14.27 9.85 -10.70
CA THR A 89 -13.46 9.70 -9.47
C THR A 89 -12.45 10.85 -9.36
N PRO A 90 -12.01 11.23 -8.14
CA PRO A 90 -10.92 12.17 -7.96
C PRO A 90 -9.62 11.61 -8.55
N GLY A 91 -8.93 12.40 -9.38
CA GLY A 91 -7.63 12.01 -9.92
C GLY A 91 -6.51 12.09 -8.88
N PRO A 92 -5.32 11.52 -9.16
CA PRO A 92 -4.15 11.63 -8.29
C PRO A 92 -3.83 13.08 -7.93
N GLY A 93 -3.60 13.36 -6.64
CA GLY A 93 -3.28 14.71 -6.16
C GLY A 93 -4.49 15.66 -6.04
N SER A 94 -5.71 15.13 -6.08
CA SER A 94 -6.91 15.92 -5.81
C SER A 94 -6.87 16.52 -4.40
N THR A 95 -7.08 17.84 -4.30
CA THR A 95 -7.09 18.56 -3.01
C THR A 95 -8.37 19.41 -2.87
N PRO A 96 -8.80 19.71 -1.63
CA PRO A 96 -9.89 20.66 -1.37
C PRO A 96 -9.68 22.04 -2.01
N TRP A 97 -8.43 22.39 -2.32
CA TRP A 97 -8.08 23.69 -2.87
C TRP A 97 -8.57 23.92 -4.31
N SER A 98 -8.63 22.86 -5.10
CA SER A 98 -9.27 22.90 -6.43
C SER A 98 -10.74 23.35 -6.34
N VAL A 99 -11.45 22.86 -5.32
CA VAL A 99 -12.87 23.18 -5.08
C VAL A 99 -13.06 24.61 -4.58
N VAL A 100 -12.19 25.07 -3.68
CA VAL A 100 -12.25 26.46 -3.20
C VAL A 100 -11.93 27.44 -4.35
N GLY A 101 -10.94 27.12 -5.18
CA GLY A 101 -10.63 27.90 -6.39
C GLY A 101 -11.83 27.98 -7.35
N TRP A 102 -12.46 26.83 -7.64
CA TRP A 102 -13.68 26.77 -8.45
C TRP A 102 -14.83 27.59 -7.86
N THR A 103 -15.07 27.48 -6.55
CA THR A 103 -16.10 28.26 -5.84
C THR A 103 -15.80 29.75 -5.92
N GLY A 104 -14.53 30.15 -5.83
CA GLY A 104 -14.09 31.52 -6.04
C GLY A 104 -14.46 32.05 -7.43
N LEU A 105 -14.27 31.25 -8.48
CA LEU A 105 -14.67 31.60 -9.86
C LEU A 105 -16.18 31.75 -10.01
N VAL A 106 -16.96 30.84 -9.41
CA VAL A 106 -18.44 30.93 -9.40
C VAL A 106 -18.90 32.20 -8.68
N ALA A 107 -18.31 32.52 -7.53
CA ALA A 107 -18.61 33.74 -6.78
C ALA A 107 -18.23 35.01 -7.55
N MET A 108 -17.08 35.02 -8.24
CA MET A 108 -16.67 36.13 -9.10
C MET A 108 -17.63 36.32 -10.28
N THR A 109 -18.07 35.23 -10.90
CA THR A 109 -19.05 35.25 -11.99
C THR A 109 -20.38 35.83 -11.52
N GLY A 110 -20.90 35.36 -10.37
CA GLY A 110 -22.13 35.87 -9.77
C GLY A 110 -22.03 37.36 -9.39
N GLY A 111 -20.94 37.77 -8.73
CA GLY A 111 -20.70 39.17 -8.37
C GLY A 111 -20.59 40.10 -9.58
N ALA A 112 -19.84 39.70 -10.60
CA ALA A 112 -19.70 40.46 -11.85
C ALA A 112 -21.03 40.55 -12.62
N THR A 113 -21.86 39.49 -12.58
CA THR A 113 -23.20 39.47 -13.19
C THR A 113 -24.15 40.44 -12.48
N ILE A 114 -24.16 40.43 -11.14
CA ILE A 114 -24.95 41.39 -10.35
C ILE A 114 -24.52 42.82 -10.66
N MET A 115 -23.22 43.10 -10.77
CA MET A 115 -22.74 44.43 -11.15
C MET A 115 -23.10 44.81 -12.59
N ALA A 116 -23.03 43.88 -13.55
CA ALA A 116 -23.41 44.13 -14.93
C ALA A 116 -24.91 44.42 -15.10
N VAL A 117 -25.76 43.74 -14.33
CA VAL A 117 -27.24 43.84 -14.40
C VAL A 117 -27.78 44.99 -13.55
N CYS A 118 -27.33 45.10 -12.29
CA CYS A 118 -27.86 46.04 -11.30
C CYS A 118 -27.03 47.31 -11.17
N GLY A 119 -25.83 47.40 -11.78
CA GLY A 119 -24.90 48.52 -11.67
C GLY A 119 -25.34 49.80 -12.39
N ARG A 120 -26.61 50.17 -12.32
CA ARG A 120 -27.11 51.47 -12.77
C ARG A 120 -27.21 52.44 -11.58
N ASN A 121 -26.27 53.38 -11.54
CA ASN A 121 -26.40 54.70 -10.88
C ASN A 121 -26.59 54.74 -9.34
N HIS A 122 -25.89 53.92 -8.56
CA HIS A 122 -25.80 54.16 -7.10
C HIS A 122 -24.37 54.47 -6.70
N ARG A 123 -24.00 55.77 -6.73
CA ARG A 123 -22.82 56.26 -6.00
C ARG A 123 -23.17 56.34 -4.52
N PRO A 124 -22.38 55.74 -3.61
CA PRO A 124 -22.63 55.82 -2.17
C PRO A 124 -22.45 57.27 -1.69
N ARG A 125 -23.45 57.78 -0.95
CA ARG A 125 -23.46 59.16 -0.41
C ARG A 125 -22.41 59.41 0.70
N SER A 126 -21.75 58.38 1.22
CA SER A 126 -20.71 58.50 2.26
C SER A 126 -19.61 57.45 2.09
N LEU A 127 -18.38 57.80 2.51
CA LEU A 127 -17.20 56.92 2.43
C LEU A 127 -17.30 55.65 3.30
N GLY A 128 -18.25 55.56 4.25
CA GLY A 128 -18.37 54.45 5.20
C GLY A 128 -19.14 53.23 4.69
N MET A 129 -20.17 53.42 3.85
CA MET A 129 -20.97 52.32 3.27
C MET A 129 -20.20 51.33 2.37
N PRO A 130 -19.20 51.74 1.55
CA PRO A 130 -18.47 50.78 0.72
C PRO A 130 -17.58 49.84 1.56
N LEU A 131 -17.08 50.29 2.71
CA LEU A 131 -16.24 49.48 3.60
C LEU A 131 -17.04 48.38 4.30
N THR A 132 -18.28 48.66 4.72
CA THR A 132 -19.18 47.65 5.31
C THR A 132 -19.63 46.60 4.28
N GLY A 133 -19.89 47.01 3.04
CA GLY A 133 -20.23 46.08 1.96
C GLY A 133 -19.05 45.17 1.59
N LEU A 134 -17.83 45.73 1.57
CA LEU A 134 -16.61 44.97 1.35
C LEU A 134 -16.34 44.00 2.50
N ALA A 135 -16.45 44.45 3.75
CA ALA A 135 -16.28 43.61 4.93
C ALA A 135 -17.28 42.44 4.96
N CYS A 136 -18.56 42.70 4.68
CA CYS A 136 -19.59 41.68 4.64
C CYS A 136 -19.36 40.69 3.49
N GLY A 137 -19.01 41.19 2.30
CA GLY A 137 -18.66 40.35 1.14
C GLY A 137 -17.43 39.48 1.40
N THR A 138 -16.41 40.01 2.09
CA THR A 138 -15.24 39.23 2.49
C THR A 138 -15.57 38.17 3.54
N ALA A 139 -16.40 38.50 4.53
CA ALA A 139 -16.81 37.55 5.54
C ALA A 139 -17.62 36.39 4.94
N THR A 140 -18.57 36.68 4.04
CA THR A 140 -19.34 35.65 3.33
C THR A 140 -18.43 34.78 2.46
N ALA A 141 -17.48 35.37 1.72
CA ALA A 141 -16.55 34.61 0.90
C ALA A 141 -15.65 33.69 1.73
N LEU A 142 -15.18 34.15 2.90
CA LEU A 142 -14.39 33.34 3.83
C LEU A 142 -15.22 32.20 4.41
N LEU A 143 -16.44 32.45 4.87
CA LEU A 143 -17.34 31.41 5.38
C LEU A 143 -17.66 30.35 4.32
N LEU A 144 -17.94 30.78 3.08
CA LEU A 144 -18.16 29.85 1.96
C LEU A 144 -16.89 29.05 1.65
N ALA A 145 -15.73 29.69 1.60
CA ALA A 145 -14.47 28.99 1.35
C ALA A 145 -14.15 27.97 2.44
N THR A 146 -14.38 28.30 3.71
CA THR A 146 -14.18 27.37 4.84
C THR A 146 -15.17 26.21 4.80
N GLY A 147 -16.46 26.48 4.55
CA GLY A 147 -17.49 25.44 4.46
C GLY A 147 -17.25 24.49 3.28
N VAL A 148 -16.88 25.04 2.12
CA VAL A 148 -16.52 24.25 0.93
C VAL A 148 -15.25 23.44 1.15
N TRP A 149 -14.24 24.01 1.80
CA TRP A 149 -13.03 23.28 2.15
C TRP A 149 -13.36 22.06 3.02
N ALA A 150 -14.14 22.26 4.09
CA ALA A 150 -14.53 21.19 5.00
C ALA A 150 -15.31 20.09 4.26
N ALA A 151 -16.29 20.46 3.44
CA ALA A 151 -17.07 19.51 2.64
C ALA A 151 -16.23 18.74 1.62
N ALA A 152 -15.29 19.42 0.94
CA ALA A 152 -14.41 18.78 -0.03
C ALA A 152 -13.36 17.86 0.64
N ALA A 153 -12.86 18.23 1.82
CA ALA A 153 -11.95 17.39 2.58
C ALA A 153 -12.64 16.11 3.07
N ASP A 154 -13.89 16.24 3.53
CA ASP A 154 -14.73 15.11 3.94
C ASP A 154 -15.06 14.21 2.73
N ALA A 155 -15.42 14.79 1.59
CA ALA A 155 -15.71 14.02 0.37
C ALA A 155 -14.51 13.24 -0.19
N LEU A 156 -13.27 13.63 0.13
CA LEU A 156 -12.06 12.92 -0.28
C LEU A 156 -11.70 11.76 0.66
N VAL A 157 -12.29 11.69 1.86
CA VAL A 157 -12.05 10.61 2.83
C VAL A 157 -13.36 9.86 3.06
N SER A 158 -13.46 8.65 2.55
CA SER A 158 -14.58 7.77 2.84
C SER A 158 -14.18 6.81 3.95
N HIS A 159 -14.76 6.98 5.14
CA HIS A 159 -14.45 6.18 6.31
C HIS A 159 -15.73 5.70 7.01
N THR A 160 -15.82 4.40 7.24
CA THR A 160 -16.86 3.79 8.08
C THR A 160 -16.21 2.98 9.19
N THR A 161 -16.97 2.73 10.25
CA THR A 161 -16.52 1.89 11.37
C THR A 161 -17.59 0.85 11.69
N ALA A 162 -17.15 -0.27 12.25
CA ALA A 162 -17.99 -1.38 12.65
C ALA A 162 -17.92 -1.61 14.16
N THR A 163 -18.88 -2.39 14.66
CA THR A 163 -18.74 -3.03 15.97
C THR A 163 -17.88 -4.28 15.82
N ALA A 164 -16.93 -4.50 16.73
CA ALA A 164 -16.08 -5.67 16.69
C ALA A 164 -16.92 -6.95 16.75
N ALA A 165 -16.77 -7.79 15.73
CA ALA A 165 -17.32 -9.13 15.74
C ALA A 165 -16.36 -10.08 16.48
N GLU A 166 -16.90 -11.16 17.03
CA GLU A 166 -16.09 -12.22 17.61
C GLU A 166 -15.33 -12.96 16.50
N ALA A 167 -14.02 -13.12 16.69
CA ALA A 167 -13.18 -13.83 15.75
C ALA A 167 -13.57 -15.31 15.71
N ARG A 168 -13.74 -15.85 14.50
CA ARG A 168 -13.97 -17.28 14.29
C ARG A 168 -12.66 -18.03 14.11
N PRO A 169 -12.61 -19.34 14.39
CA PRO A 169 -11.43 -20.12 14.02
C PRO A 169 -11.24 -20.10 12.50
N VAL A 170 -9.99 -20.25 12.07
CA VAL A 170 -9.66 -20.60 10.68
C VAL A 170 -10.29 -21.98 10.38
N PRO A 171 -10.96 -22.17 9.23
CA PRO A 171 -11.55 -23.46 8.89
C PRO A 171 -10.47 -24.55 8.76
N THR A 172 -10.80 -25.77 9.17
CA THR A 172 -9.87 -26.93 9.09
C THR A 172 -9.93 -27.66 7.76
N THR A 173 -10.99 -27.44 6.98
CA THR A 173 -11.21 -27.90 5.59
C THR A 173 -12.13 -26.92 4.87
N VAL A 174 -12.34 -27.07 3.57
CA VAL A 174 -13.29 -26.28 2.77
C VAL A 174 -14.09 -27.16 1.81
N GLU A 175 -15.37 -26.89 1.66
CA GLU A 175 -16.31 -27.71 0.87
C GLU A 175 -16.99 -26.94 -0.26
N ARG A 176 -16.96 -25.61 -0.22
CA ARG A 176 -17.60 -24.77 -1.25
C ARG A 176 -17.04 -23.36 -1.32
N VAL A 177 -17.23 -22.72 -2.47
CA VAL A 177 -17.15 -21.26 -2.58
C VAL A 177 -18.35 -20.66 -1.86
N ALA A 178 -18.11 -20.00 -0.72
CA ALA A 178 -19.19 -19.48 0.12
C ALA A 178 -19.70 -18.12 -0.33
N TRP A 179 -18.80 -17.28 -0.84
CA TRP A 179 -19.12 -15.95 -1.35
C TRP A 179 -18.05 -15.50 -2.35
N ARG A 180 -18.43 -14.49 -3.13
CA ARG A 180 -17.57 -13.77 -4.05
C ARG A 180 -17.74 -12.29 -3.78
N TRP A 181 -16.62 -11.57 -3.72
CA TRP A 181 -16.59 -10.13 -3.52
C TRP A 181 -15.90 -9.46 -4.71
N HIS A 182 -16.42 -8.30 -5.11
CA HIS A 182 -15.83 -7.46 -6.15
C HIS A 182 -15.49 -6.10 -5.58
N PRO A 183 -14.35 -5.50 -5.99
CA PRO A 183 -14.00 -4.17 -5.56
C PRO A 183 -15.07 -3.15 -6.03
N PRO A 184 -15.38 -2.12 -5.22
CA PRO A 184 -16.26 -1.03 -5.64
C PRO A 184 -15.76 -0.36 -6.93
N HIS A 185 -16.66 0.28 -7.67
CA HIS A 185 -16.29 0.95 -8.92
C HIS A 185 -15.10 1.92 -8.75
N GLY A 186 -14.09 1.77 -9.61
CA GLY A 186 -12.86 2.57 -9.58
C GLY A 186 -11.82 2.13 -8.55
N ALA A 187 -12.12 1.14 -7.70
CA ALA A 187 -11.16 0.50 -6.82
C ALA A 187 -10.51 -0.71 -7.50
N ARG A 188 -9.28 -1.05 -7.11
CA ARG A 188 -8.57 -2.23 -7.60
C ARG A 188 -8.03 -3.02 -6.44
N THR A 189 -8.29 -4.33 -6.41
CA THR A 189 -7.66 -5.21 -5.43
C THR A 189 -6.17 -5.31 -5.72
N HIS A 190 -5.35 -4.82 -4.80
CA HIS A 190 -3.89 -5.04 -4.84
C HIS A 190 -3.54 -6.31 -4.08
N ARG A 191 -4.00 -6.41 -2.82
CA ARG A 191 -3.70 -7.50 -1.90
C ARG A 191 -4.83 -7.72 -0.91
N VAL A 192 -4.82 -8.88 -0.27
CA VAL A 192 -5.61 -9.17 0.92
C VAL A 192 -4.66 -9.45 2.08
N LEU A 193 -4.92 -8.82 3.21
CA LEU A 193 -4.13 -8.89 4.43
C LEU A 193 -4.98 -9.56 5.52
N ALA A 194 -4.45 -10.62 6.14
CA ALA A 194 -5.16 -11.27 7.24
C ALA A 194 -5.15 -10.38 8.48
N THR A 195 -6.23 -10.42 9.24
CA THR A 195 -6.35 -9.76 10.53
C THR A 195 -6.81 -10.77 11.57
N ALA A 196 -6.66 -10.42 12.85
CA ALA A 196 -7.16 -11.26 13.94
C ALA A 196 -8.69 -11.40 13.93
N ALA A 197 -9.41 -10.54 13.19
CA ALA A 197 -10.87 -10.55 13.08
C ALA A 197 -11.39 -11.06 11.72
N GLY A 198 -10.51 -11.32 10.74
CA GLY A 198 -10.90 -11.69 9.39
C GLY A 198 -9.87 -11.25 8.36
N ALA A 199 -10.29 -10.42 7.40
CA ALA A 199 -9.43 -9.96 6.31
C ALA A 199 -9.69 -8.49 5.96
N VAL A 200 -8.64 -7.82 5.50
CA VAL A 200 -8.69 -6.46 4.96
C VAL A 200 -8.12 -6.46 3.55
N VAL A 201 -8.85 -5.88 2.61
CA VAL A 201 -8.47 -5.74 1.21
C VAL A 201 -7.78 -4.40 1.00
N ASP A 202 -6.55 -4.43 0.50
CA ASP A 202 -5.81 -3.26 0.02
C ASP A 202 -6.35 -2.88 -1.37
N VAL A 203 -6.96 -1.70 -1.47
CA VAL A 203 -7.60 -1.20 -2.70
C VAL A 203 -6.84 -0.06 -3.37
N GLY A 204 -5.58 0.17 -2.97
CA GLY A 204 -4.67 1.16 -3.55
C GLY A 204 -4.93 2.61 -3.13
N ASP A 205 -6.19 2.99 -2.91
CA ASP A 205 -6.57 4.27 -2.30
C ASP A 205 -6.96 4.14 -0.82
N GLY A 206 -6.77 2.96 -0.24
CA GLY A 206 -7.09 2.66 1.15
C GLY A 206 -7.36 1.18 1.35
N VAL A 207 -8.25 0.89 2.29
CA VAL A 207 -8.56 -0.48 2.72
C VAL A 207 -10.06 -0.70 2.94
N ILE A 208 -10.50 -1.93 2.69
CA ILE A 208 -11.88 -2.40 2.93
C ILE A 208 -11.82 -3.68 3.74
N ALA A 209 -12.44 -3.71 4.91
CA ALA A 209 -12.55 -4.91 5.74
C ALA A 209 -13.77 -5.73 5.36
N LEU A 210 -13.59 -7.05 5.34
CA LEU A 210 -14.65 -8.00 5.00
C LEU A 210 -14.98 -8.87 6.20
N ASP A 211 -16.28 -9.13 6.40
CA ASP A 211 -16.74 -10.29 7.15
C ASP A 211 -16.47 -11.53 6.29
N THR A 212 -15.42 -12.25 6.65
CA THR A 212 -14.94 -13.45 5.96
C THR A 212 -15.96 -14.60 5.96
N VAL A 213 -16.99 -14.55 6.80
CA VAL A 213 -18.07 -15.56 6.81
C VAL A 213 -19.07 -15.33 5.68
N THR A 214 -19.34 -14.05 5.37
CA THR A 214 -20.41 -13.65 4.44
C THR A 214 -19.92 -12.93 3.18
N GLY A 215 -18.66 -12.48 3.16
CA GLY A 215 -18.07 -11.67 2.10
C GLY A 215 -18.52 -10.22 2.08
N LYS A 216 -19.27 -9.76 3.10
CA LYS A 216 -19.78 -8.39 3.16
C LYS A 216 -18.75 -7.44 3.74
N GLU A 217 -18.74 -6.21 3.24
CA GLU A 217 -17.99 -5.11 3.85
C GLU A 217 -18.48 -4.82 5.27
N THR A 218 -17.55 -4.70 6.21
CA THR A 218 -17.84 -4.34 7.61
C THR A 218 -17.48 -2.89 7.90
N TRP A 219 -16.29 -2.48 7.48
CA TRP A 219 -15.80 -1.12 7.57
C TRP A 219 -14.80 -0.84 6.45
N HIS A 220 -14.55 0.42 6.13
CA HIS A 220 -13.54 0.82 5.15
C HIS A 220 -12.90 2.15 5.53
N TYR A 221 -11.65 2.36 5.11
CA TYR A 221 -11.00 3.66 5.11
C TYR A 221 -10.38 3.89 3.74
N ARG A 222 -10.89 4.86 2.99
CA ARG A 222 -10.43 5.19 1.63
C ARG A 222 -10.19 6.68 1.51
N ARG A 223 -9.14 7.02 0.77
CA ARG A 223 -8.69 8.39 0.51
C ARG A 223 -8.63 8.62 -1.00
N LEU A 224 -9.77 9.02 -1.56
CA LEU A 224 -9.96 9.12 -3.00
C LEU A 224 -8.94 10.08 -3.63
N GLY A 225 -8.32 9.65 -4.74
CA GLY A 225 -7.29 10.43 -5.43
C GLY A 225 -5.94 10.51 -4.69
N SER A 226 -5.73 9.70 -3.65
CA SER A 226 -4.44 9.48 -3.00
C SER A 226 -4.03 8.02 -3.13
N GLU A 227 -2.75 7.76 -3.38
CA GLU A 227 -2.18 6.42 -3.23
C GLU A 227 -1.94 6.16 -1.74
N VAL A 228 -2.38 4.99 -1.28
CA VAL A 228 -2.26 4.55 0.10
C VAL A 228 -1.60 3.18 0.10
N THR A 229 -0.47 3.07 0.79
CA THR A 229 0.11 1.76 1.10
C THR A 229 -0.50 1.23 2.38
N ALA A 230 -0.90 -0.04 2.40
CA ALA A 230 -1.45 -0.70 3.56
C ALA A 230 -0.60 -1.90 4.03
N ASN A 231 -0.55 -2.12 5.33
CA ASN A 231 -0.04 -3.36 5.92
C ASN A 231 -0.77 -3.66 7.24
N VAL A 232 -0.59 -4.86 7.80
CA VAL A 232 -1.18 -5.26 9.09
C VAL A 232 -0.06 -5.72 10.01
N THR A 233 -0.15 -5.36 11.30
CA THR A 233 0.79 -5.84 12.31
C THR A 233 0.74 -7.38 12.41
N PRO A 234 1.84 -8.07 12.75
CA PRO A 234 1.87 -9.54 12.74
C PRO A 234 0.86 -10.21 13.69
N ASP A 235 0.39 -9.50 14.72
CA ASP A 235 -0.68 -9.96 15.61
C ASP A 235 -2.10 -9.81 15.00
N GLY A 236 -2.20 -9.25 13.79
CA GLY A 236 -3.44 -9.05 13.06
C GLY A 236 -4.35 -7.95 13.62
N ARG A 237 -3.92 -7.19 14.64
CA ARG A 237 -4.81 -6.28 15.40
C ARG A 237 -4.83 -4.85 14.90
N THR A 238 -3.82 -4.44 14.15
CA THR A 238 -3.67 -3.04 13.71
C THR A 238 -3.42 -2.99 12.21
N VAL A 239 -4.28 -2.25 11.50
CA VAL A 239 -4.05 -1.90 10.10
C VAL A 239 -3.24 -0.61 10.07
N VAL A 240 -2.13 -0.60 9.35
CA VAL A 240 -1.23 0.54 9.23
C VAL A 240 -1.28 1.04 7.80
N LEU A 241 -1.63 2.32 7.64
CA LEU A 241 -1.72 3.00 6.37
C LEU A 241 -0.65 4.09 6.27
N PHE A 242 0.00 4.17 5.11
CA PHE A 242 0.97 5.19 4.78
C PHE A 242 0.52 5.93 3.52
N PHE A 243 0.47 7.25 3.58
CA PHE A 243 0.10 8.07 2.42
C PHE A 243 0.66 9.48 2.53
N THR A 244 0.76 10.16 1.38
CA THR A 244 1.16 11.56 1.30
C THR A 244 -0.08 12.46 1.23
N VAL A 245 -0.16 13.45 2.12
CA VAL A 245 -1.15 14.52 2.08
C VAL A 245 -0.54 15.73 1.40
N TYR A 246 -1.18 16.22 0.33
CA TYR A 246 -0.79 17.46 -0.33
C TYR A 246 -1.57 18.64 0.27
N ASP A 247 -0.85 19.66 0.75
CA ASP A 247 -1.41 20.90 1.27
C ASP A 247 -0.69 22.15 0.70
N HIS A 248 -1.14 23.33 1.12
CA HIS A 248 -0.59 24.62 0.66
C HIS A 248 0.87 24.88 1.11
N ARG A 249 1.40 24.08 2.03
CA ARG A 249 2.78 24.17 2.54
C ARG A 249 3.69 23.12 1.92
N GLY A 250 3.15 22.23 1.08
CA GLY A 250 3.89 21.20 0.37
C GLY A 250 3.20 19.85 0.48
N TYR A 251 3.98 18.80 0.62
CA TYR A 251 3.48 17.45 0.87
C TYR A 251 3.89 17.01 2.27
N ARG A 252 3.04 16.22 2.91
CA ARG A 252 3.26 15.69 4.24
C ARG A 252 2.92 14.21 4.26
N ASP A 253 3.94 13.40 4.50
CA ASP A 253 3.77 11.97 4.68
C ASP A 253 3.09 11.69 6.02
N THR A 254 2.14 10.77 6.04
CA THR A 254 1.30 10.47 7.21
C THR A 254 1.24 8.98 7.44
N LEU A 255 1.37 8.58 8.71
CA LEU A 255 1.11 7.25 9.22
C LEU A 255 -0.23 7.25 9.93
N LEU A 256 -1.13 6.36 9.53
CA LEU A 256 -2.45 6.20 10.15
C LEU A 256 -2.57 4.76 10.63
N THR A 257 -2.96 4.58 11.89
CA THR A 257 -3.25 3.25 12.44
C THR A 257 -4.73 3.11 12.74
N LEU A 258 -5.29 1.97 12.33
CA LEU A 258 -6.69 1.61 12.55
C LEU A 258 -6.75 0.32 13.36
N ASP A 259 -7.74 0.22 14.24
CA ASP A 259 -8.12 -1.06 14.81
C ASP A 259 -8.65 -1.99 13.71
N ALA A 260 -8.07 -3.18 13.58
CA ALA A 260 -8.37 -4.08 12.45
C ALA A 260 -9.80 -4.67 12.51
N ALA A 261 -10.41 -4.76 13.69
CA ALA A 261 -11.75 -5.31 13.85
C ALA A 261 -12.86 -4.28 13.59
N THR A 262 -12.60 -3.00 13.90
CA THR A 262 -13.63 -1.95 13.90
C THR A 262 -13.38 -0.83 12.89
N GLY A 263 -12.16 -0.69 12.38
CA GLY A 263 -11.76 0.43 11.53
C GLY A 263 -11.59 1.74 12.31
N GLN A 264 -11.66 1.74 13.64
CA GLN A 264 -11.49 2.96 14.44
C GLN A 264 -10.05 3.49 14.33
N VAL A 265 -9.92 4.80 14.12
CA VAL A 265 -8.62 5.47 14.09
C VAL A 265 -8.02 5.43 15.50
N ARG A 266 -6.84 4.82 15.61
CA ARG A 266 -6.04 4.81 16.85
C ARG A 266 -5.04 5.96 16.89
N SER A 267 -4.35 6.20 15.79
CA SER A 267 -3.41 7.33 15.64
C SER A 267 -3.39 7.86 14.21
N SER A 268 -3.17 9.15 14.04
CA SER A 268 -2.86 9.77 12.75
C SER A 268 -1.68 10.72 12.95
N THR A 269 -0.52 10.28 12.49
CA THR A 269 0.75 10.88 12.85
C THR A 269 1.47 11.35 11.60
N PRO A 270 1.74 12.66 11.49
CA PRO A 270 2.55 13.18 10.42
C PRO A 270 4.01 12.77 10.61
N MET A 271 4.65 12.43 9.51
CA MET A 271 6.03 11.95 9.50
C MET A 271 6.94 13.01 8.89
N ASN A 272 8.11 13.16 9.49
CA ASN A 272 9.15 14.04 8.98
C ASN A 272 10.21 13.21 8.26
N LEU A 273 9.93 12.78 7.04
CA LEU A 273 10.86 11.97 6.24
C LEU A 273 12.04 12.78 5.63
N GLY A 274 12.14 14.08 5.95
CA GLY A 274 13.21 14.98 5.49
C GLY A 274 13.09 15.39 4.00
N ARG A 275 13.80 16.44 3.58
CA ARG A 275 13.80 16.94 2.19
C ARG A 275 14.47 15.97 1.20
N ASP A 276 15.24 15.01 1.70
CA ASP A 276 15.88 13.93 0.93
C ASP A 276 14.90 12.78 0.59
N ALA A 277 13.63 12.91 0.95
CA ALA A 277 12.57 11.95 0.60
C ALA A 277 12.41 11.77 -0.91
N GLU A 278 12.78 12.73 -1.75
CA GLU A 278 12.71 12.61 -3.21
C GLU A 278 13.81 11.67 -3.76
N GLN A 279 15.00 11.69 -3.14
CA GLN A 279 16.08 10.75 -3.43
C GLN A 279 15.78 9.36 -2.84
N ARG A 280 15.13 9.29 -1.67
CA ARG A 280 14.58 8.03 -1.11
C ARG A 280 13.41 7.48 -1.93
N ARG A 281 12.53 8.30 -2.51
CA ARG A 281 11.45 7.87 -3.42
C ARG A 281 12.00 7.27 -4.71
N ARG A 282 13.13 7.77 -5.24
CA ARG A 282 13.84 7.14 -6.36
C ARG A 282 14.44 5.78 -5.99
N ILE A 283 14.94 5.63 -4.77
CA ILE A 283 15.43 4.33 -4.24
C ILE A 283 14.25 3.39 -3.95
N SER A 284 13.11 3.91 -3.48
CA SER A 284 11.88 3.13 -3.25
C SER A 284 11.28 2.56 -4.53
N ARG A 285 11.33 3.29 -5.65
CA ARG A 285 10.87 2.80 -6.96
C ARG A 285 11.76 1.72 -7.59
N ILE A 286 12.98 1.48 -7.06
CA ILE A 286 13.94 0.50 -7.60
C ILE A 286 14.21 -0.63 -6.56
N GLY A 287 13.36 -0.76 -5.52
CA GLY A 287 13.42 -1.86 -4.55
C GLY A 287 13.45 -1.46 -3.06
N GLY A 288 13.15 -0.20 -2.72
CA GLY A 288 13.21 0.31 -1.35
C GLY A 288 11.85 0.37 -0.64
N ILE A 289 11.61 -0.61 0.22
CA ILE A 289 10.80 -0.61 1.46
C ILE A 289 9.82 0.58 1.60
N ALA A 290 8.52 0.30 1.49
CA ALA A 290 7.54 1.23 2.04
C ALA A 290 7.79 1.31 3.56
N PRO A 291 7.67 2.48 4.21
CA PRO A 291 8.02 2.67 5.62
C PRO A 291 7.16 1.87 6.62
N ILE A 292 6.37 0.89 6.15
CA ILE A 292 5.44 0.07 6.93
C ILE A 292 5.54 -1.43 6.58
N ASP A 293 6.63 -1.90 5.99
CA ASP A 293 6.76 -3.31 5.60
C ASP A 293 7.14 -4.25 6.74
N LEU A 294 8.07 -3.82 7.58
CA LEU A 294 8.52 -4.55 8.75
C LEU A 294 7.82 -3.97 9.98
N LEU A 295 6.77 -4.64 10.43
CA LEU A 295 5.94 -4.21 11.55
C LEU A 295 6.10 -5.19 12.71
N THR A 296 6.21 -4.68 13.92
CA THR A 296 5.94 -5.41 15.16
C THR A 296 4.50 -5.10 15.59
N LYS A 297 4.08 -5.50 16.79
CA LYS A 297 2.74 -5.14 17.31
C LYS A 297 2.53 -3.62 17.47
N ASP A 298 3.60 -2.84 17.65
CA ASP A 298 3.53 -1.44 18.07
C ASP A 298 4.61 -0.52 17.49
N ALA A 299 5.53 -1.06 16.70
CA ALA A 299 6.57 -0.32 16.01
C ALA A 299 6.71 -0.75 14.55
N ARG A 300 7.25 0.15 13.73
CA ARG A 300 7.87 -0.20 12.44
C ARG A 300 9.37 -0.29 12.61
N ILE A 301 9.98 -1.22 11.88
CA ILE A 301 11.42 -1.44 11.87
C ILE A 301 11.98 -0.85 10.58
N LEU A 302 12.96 0.02 10.74
CA LEU A 302 13.70 0.65 9.64
C LEU A 302 15.14 0.17 9.68
N LEU A 303 15.72 -0.03 8.52
CA LEU A 303 17.16 -0.23 8.36
C LEU A 303 17.79 1.12 8.03
N ASP A 304 18.47 1.71 9.01
CA ASP A 304 19.11 3.02 8.89
C ASP A 304 20.63 2.89 8.90
N HIS A 305 21.31 3.91 8.38
CA HIS A 305 22.76 4.04 8.46
C HIS A 305 23.11 5.21 9.38
N GLY A 306 23.69 4.91 10.54
CA GLY A 306 24.19 5.88 11.52
C GLY A 306 25.70 6.10 11.39
N ASP A 307 26.25 6.90 12.31
CA ASP A 307 27.70 7.21 12.33
C ASP A 307 28.57 5.97 12.56
N ASP A 308 28.04 4.99 13.31
CA ASP A 308 28.72 3.74 13.67
C ASP A 308 28.42 2.58 12.69
N GLY A 309 27.65 2.83 11.62
CA GLY A 309 27.32 1.84 10.59
C GLY A 309 25.83 1.55 10.45
N TRP A 310 25.49 0.37 9.93
CA TRP A 310 24.10 -0.06 9.75
C TRP A 310 23.46 -0.44 11.08
N GLN A 311 22.21 -0.03 11.27
CA GLN A 311 21.45 -0.29 12.49
C GLN A 311 19.98 -0.47 12.18
N LEU A 312 19.30 -1.25 13.03
CA LEU A 312 17.85 -1.29 13.07
C LEU A 312 17.34 -0.16 13.93
N THR A 313 16.33 0.57 13.45
CA THR A 313 15.64 1.60 14.20
C THR A 313 14.18 1.23 14.35
N ALA A 314 13.68 1.12 15.57
CA ALA A 314 12.24 1.00 15.82
C ALA A 314 11.61 2.37 16.04
N ARG A 315 10.53 2.63 15.31
CA ARG A 315 9.70 3.83 15.49
C ARG A 315 8.27 3.44 15.83
N ALA A 316 7.72 4.10 16.85
CA ALA A 316 6.38 3.82 17.35
C ALA A 316 5.31 4.08 16.27
N LEU A 317 4.32 3.19 16.13
CA LEU A 317 3.24 3.35 15.14
C LEU A 317 2.28 4.51 15.48
N ASP A 318 2.21 4.91 16.75
CA ASP A 318 1.29 5.93 17.23
C ASP A 318 1.84 7.36 17.12
N THR A 319 3.15 7.54 17.27
CA THR A 319 3.79 8.84 17.47
C THR A 319 4.98 9.06 16.54
N ASP A 320 5.41 8.04 15.80
CA ASP A 320 6.63 8.02 14.99
C ASP A 320 7.93 8.36 15.78
N ALA A 321 7.82 8.32 17.12
CA ALA A 321 8.95 8.51 18.00
C ALA A 321 9.89 7.29 17.90
N GLN A 322 11.19 7.56 17.80
CA GLN A 322 12.20 6.52 17.91
C GLN A 322 12.12 5.90 19.30
N ARG A 323 12.00 4.57 19.38
CA ARG A 323 11.96 3.82 20.63
C ARG A 323 13.32 3.28 21.00
N TRP A 324 13.97 2.63 20.04
CA TRP A 324 15.28 2.02 20.22
C TRP A 324 16.02 1.95 18.89
N THR A 325 17.33 1.76 18.99
CA THR A 325 18.23 1.46 17.88
C THR A 325 19.11 0.28 18.28
N ALA A 326 19.30 -0.67 17.37
CA ALA A 326 20.16 -1.83 17.56
C ALA A 326 21.20 -1.88 16.44
N PRO A 327 22.51 -1.71 16.73
CA PRO A 327 23.54 -1.78 15.70
C PRO A 327 23.63 -3.21 15.14
N LEU A 328 23.80 -3.32 13.83
CA LEU A 328 24.16 -4.59 13.19
C LEU A 328 25.68 -4.77 13.24
N ASP A 329 26.15 -6.01 13.22
CA ASP A 329 27.59 -6.27 13.28
C ASP A 329 28.26 -5.78 11.97
N PRO A 330 29.30 -4.94 12.07
CA PRO A 330 29.98 -4.40 10.91
C PRO A 330 30.75 -5.43 10.07
N HIS A 331 31.02 -6.63 10.61
CA HIS A 331 31.66 -7.73 9.87
C HIS A 331 30.65 -8.60 9.10
N CYS A 332 29.39 -8.21 9.11
CA CYS A 332 28.33 -8.92 8.43
C CYS A 332 27.76 -8.10 7.27
N LEU A 333 27.26 -8.80 6.26
CA LEU A 333 26.64 -8.18 5.11
C LEU A 333 25.29 -7.55 5.46
N VAL A 334 25.01 -6.46 4.74
CA VAL A 334 23.74 -5.75 4.78
C VAL A 334 23.25 -5.58 3.34
N ASP A 335 22.17 -6.29 3.00
CA ASP A 335 21.53 -6.24 1.69
C ASP A 335 20.48 -5.12 1.64
N ARG A 336 20.31 -4.50 0.46
CA ARG A 336 19.30 -3.48 0.14
C ARG A 336 17.87 -3.97 0.28
N ARG A 337 17.62 -5.28 0.22
CA ARG A 337 16.28 -5.89 0.33
C ARG A 337 16.05 -6.49 1.72
N PRO A 338 15.83 -5.70 2.79
CA PRO A 338 15.68 -6.23 4.15
C PRO A 338 14.50 -7.18 4.31
N ARG A 339 13.51 -7.17 3.41
CA ARG A 339 12.38 -8.10 3.50
C ARG A 339 12.78 -9.56 3.24
N THR A 340 13.95 -9.88 2.68
CA THR A 340 14.38 -11.27 2.50
C THR A 340 15.07 -11.80 3.75
N TRP A 341 15.87 -10.97 4.42
CA TRP A 341 16.75 -11.39 5.53
C TRP A 341 16.38 -10.79 6.90
N ILE A 342 15.35 -9.94 6.98
CA ILE A 342 14.78 -9.43 8.23
C ILE A 342 13.30 -9.82 8.29
N ARG A 343 12.89 -10.39 9.42
CA ARG A 343 11.49 -10.69 9.73
C ARG A 343 11.07 -10.06 11.05
N ALA A 344 9.89 -9.47 11.06
CA ALA A 344 9.29 -8.90 12.24
C ALA A 344 8.08 -9.74 12.68
N PHE A 345 8.08 -10.09 13.96
CA PHE A 345 7.02 -10.79 14.67
C PHE A 345 6.37 -9.82 15.67
N PRO A 346 5.27 -10.19 16.36
CA PRO A 346 4.64 -9.29 17.34
C PRO A 346 5.59 -8.81 18.45
N ASP A 347 6.52 -9.67 18.84
CA ASP A 347 7.38 -9.59 20.03
C ASP A 347 8.89 -9.68 19.73
N ALA A 348 9.29 -10.04 18.51
CA ALA A 348 10.69 -10.15 18.12
C ALA A 348 10.96 -9.65 16.69
N VAL A 349 12.21 -9.27 16.42
CA VAL A 349 12.74 -8.98 15.09
C VAL A 349 13.92 -9.91 14.85
N VAL A 350 13.84 -10.75 13.83
CA VAL A 350 14.89 -11.73 13.51
C VAL A 350 15.64 -11.28 12.26
N VAL A 351 16.96 -11.35 12.34
CA VAL A 351 17.89 -10.89 11.30
C VAL A 351 18.85 -12.01 10.94
N SER A 352 18.93 -12.35 9.66
CA SER A 352 19.90 -13.29 9.09
C SER A 352 21.02 -12.51 8.42
N GLN A 353 22.28 -12.77 8.77
CA GLN A 353 23.43 -12.11 8.16
C GLN A 353 24.57 -13.08 7.88
N ASP A 354 25.20 -12.96 6.73
CA ASP A 354 26.47 -13.63 6.45
C ASP A 354 27.64 -12.74 6.88
N CYS A 355 28.53 -13.30 7.69
CA CYS A 355 29.65 -12.60 8.32
C CYS A 355 30.99 -13.21 7.92
N HIS A 356 32.01 -12.37 7.76
CA HIS A 356 33.36 -12.80 7.39
C HIS A 356 34.38 -11.79 7.90
N ASP A 357 35.50 -12.26 8.46
CA ASP A 357 36.52 -11.40 9.11
C ASP A 357 37.14 -10.35 8.15
N GLU A 358 37.20 -10.68 6.85
CA GLU A 358 37.68 -9.77 5.80
C GLU A 358 36.67 -8.67 5.39
N LEU A 359 35.41 -8.75 5.86
CA LEU A 359 34.42 -7.68 5.74
C LEU A 359 34.71 -6.60 6.81
N GLY A 360 35.76 -5.81 6.65
CA GLY A 360 36.04 -4.70 7.57
C GLY A 360 35.05 -3.53 7.45
N ALA A 361 34.87 -2.76 8.53
CA ALA A 361 34.03 -1.55 8.56
C ALA A 361 34.65 -0.31 7.86
N PRO A 362 33.85 0.66 7.35
CA PRO A 362 32.43 0.60 7.05
C PRO A 362 32.18 0.63 5.53
N THR A 363 30.94 0.35 5.12
CA THR A 363 30.42 0.49 3.74
C THR A 363 30.93 -0.53 2.72
N ARG A 364 30.23 -1.67 2.61
CA ARG A 364 29.80 -2.15 1.29
C ARG A 364 28.34 -2.58 1.37
N LEU A 365 27.46 -1.81 0.73
CA LEU A 365 26.23 -2.37 0.19
C LEU A 365 26.64 -3.48 -0.76
N ALA A 366 26.03 -4.65 -0.68
CA ALA A 366 26.02 -5.59 -1.79
C ALA A 366 25.39 -4.86 -2.98
N THR A 367 26.23 -4.32 -3.87
CA THR A 367 25.83 -3.66 -5.10
C THR A 367 25.23 -4.68 -6.06
N ASP A 368 24.24 -4.24 -6.83
CA ASP A 368 23.50 -4.95 -7.86
C ASP A 368 24.27 -6.10 -8.51
N TRP A 369 23.73 -7.31 -8.38
CA TRP A 369 24.17 -8.52 -9.09
C TRP A 369 24.11 -8.36 -10.62
N GLU A 370 23.34 -7.39 -11.12
CA GLU A 370 23.24 -7.07 -12.55
C GLU A 370 24.47 -6.33 -13.11
N ASP A 371 25.29 -5.70 -12.26
CA ASP A 371 26.54 -5.04 -12.67
C ASP A 371 27.74 -5.59 -11.89
N GLY A 372 27.97 -6.90 -11.99
CA GLY A 372 29.32 -7.50 -11.93
C GLY A 372 30.31 -6.93 -10.91
N VAL A 373 29.91 -6.73 -9.65
CA VAL A 373 30.84 -6.29 -8.56
C VAL A 373 31.63 -7.48 -7.99
N LEU A 374 32.02 -8.39 -8.88
CA LEU A 374 33.26 -9.15 -8.82
C LEU A 374 34.09 -8.88 -10.08
N GLY A 375 34.13 -7.61 -10.51
CA GLY A 375 35.15 -7.07 -11.40
C GLY A 375 36.54 -7.08 -10.75
N GLY A 376 37.05 -8.27 -10.41
CA GLY A 376 38.48 -8.51 -10.23
C GLY A 376 39.02 -8.73 -8.81
N ARG A 377 38.23 -9.05 -7.78
CA ARG A 377 38.79 -9.45 -6.46
C ARG A 377 38.08 -10.66 -5.86
N THR A 378 38.88 -11.49 -5.19
CA THR A 378 38.64 -12.82 -4.60
C THR A 378 37.22 -13.03 -4.09
N GLU A 379 36.56 -14.08 -4.58
CA GLU A 379 35.33 -14.63 -4.00
C GLU A 379 35.64 -15.04 -2.54
N LEU A 380 35.16 -14.26 -1.56
CA LEU A 380 35.27 -14.63 -0.16
C LEU A 380 34.44 -15.90 0.05
N ARG A 381 35.02 -16.92 0.66
CA ARG A 381 34.38 -18.21 0.91
C ARG A 381 34.53 -18.58 2.37
N GLY A 382 33.52 -19.26 2.90
CA GLY A 382 33.45 -19.55 4.33
C GLY A 382 32.90 -18.36 5.11
N GLY A 383 33.18 -18.34 6.41
CA GLY A 383 32.66 -17.34 7.34
C GLY A 383 31.61 -17.94 8.27
N THR A 384 30.78 -17.08 8.84
CA THR A 384 29.75 -17.44 9.80
C THR A 384 28.44 -16.83 9.36
N SER A 385 27.43 -17.66 9.14
CA SER A 385 26.06 -17.17 9.01
C SER A 385 25.49 -17.02 10.42
N ARG A 386 24.87 -15.86 10.67
CA ARG A 386 24.38 -15.46 11.98
C ARG A 386 22.90 -15.13 11.90
N LEU A 387 22.13 -15.77 12.76
CA LEU A 387 20.74 -15.43 13.04
C LEU A 387 20.66 -14.74 14.40
N THR A 388 20.15 -13.51 14.44
CA THR A 388 20.01 -12.74 15.69
C THR A 388 18.56 -12.33 15.87
N ALA A 389 18.01 -12.59 17.05
CA ALA A 389 16.69 -12.08 17.43
C ALA A 389 16.83 -10.92 18.41
N PHE A 390 16.08 -9.85 18.14
CA PHE A 390 15.95 -8.68 18.99
C PHE A 390 14.54 -8.62 19.56
N ASP A 391 14.40 -8.26 20.83
CA ASP A 391 13.13 -7.95 21.45
C ASP A 391 12.49 -6.75 20.75
N ALA A 392 11.25 -6.91 20.28
CA ALA A 392 10.57 -5.88 19.50
C ALA A 392 10.33 -4.58 20.28
N ALA A 393 10.23 -4.65 21.61
CA ALA A 393 9.90 -3.50 22.45
C ALA A 393 11.13 -2.69 22.87
N THR A 394 12.28 -3.35 23.04
CA THR A 394 13.49 -2.77 23.64
C THR A 394 14.69 -2.76 22.71
N GLY A 395 14.71 -3.59 21.67
CA GLY A 395 15.86 -3.77 20.78
C GLY A 395 17.00 -4.57 21.40
N GLN A 396 16.80 -5.16 22.58
CA GLN A 396 17.81 -6.02 23.21
C GLN A 396 17.90 -7.36 22.48
N GLU A 397 19.11 -7.89 22.32
CA GLU A 397 19.33 -9.23 21.79
C GLU A 397 18.69 -10.26 22.74
N LEU A 398 17.80 -11.10 22.21
CA LEU A 398 17.16 -12.20 22.92
C LEU A 398 18.02 -13.45 22.83
N TRP A 399 18.44 -13.78 21.62
CA TRP A 399 19.29 -14.92 21.31
C TRP A 399 20.06 -14.68 20.01
N ARG A 400 21.12 -15.46 19.85
CA ARG A 400 21.97 -15.46 18.66
C ARG A 400 22.40 -16.89 18.37
N THR A 401 22.26 -17.26 17.11
CA THR A 401 22.62 -18.58 16.59
C THR A 401 23.59 -18.39 15.45
N GLU A 402 24.75 -19.02 15.56
CA GLU A 402 25.81 -18.95 14.55
C GLU A 402 26.06 -20.33 13.99
N TYR A 403 26.22 -20.41 12.67
CA TYR A 403 26.51 -21.64 11.97
C TYR A 403 27.54 -21.39 10.85
N PRO A 404 28.33 -22.40 10.48
CA PRO A 404 29.32 -22.26 9.42
C PRO A 404 28.65 -21.83 8.11
N GLY A 405 29.16 -20.76 7.50
CA GLY A 405 28.76 -20.38 6.14
C GLY A 405 29.43 -21.31 5.14
N GLU A 406 28.67 -22.20 4.50
CA GLU A 406 29.19 -23.07 3.45
C GLU A 406 28.99 -22.40 2.08
N GLY A 407 30.08 -21.88 1.50
CA GLY A 407 30.06 -21.31 0.16
C GLY A 407 30.62 -19.90 0.08
N PRO A 408 30.44 -19.23 -1.07
CA PRO A 408 30.79 -17.82 -1.19
C PRO A 408 29.91 -16.94 -0.31
N VAL A 409 30.52 -15.92 0.27
CA VAL A 409 29.81 -14.87 0.99
C VAL A 409 28.93 -14.11 -0.01
N GLY A 410 27.60 -14.15 0.16
CA GLY A 410 26.61 -13.59 -0.78
C GLY A 410 25.42 -12.92 -0.10
N PRO A 411 24.27 -12.70 -0.77
CA PRO A 411 23.06 -12.17 -0.16
C PRO A 411 22.74 -12.91 1.14
N ASN A 412 22.32 -12.14 2.14
CA ASN A 412 21.93 -12.72 3.40
C ASN A 412 20.84 -13.78 3.18
N PRO A 413 20.93 -14.95 3.85
CA PRO A 413 19.98 -16.04 3.68
C PRO A 413 18.53 -15.60 3.89
N GLU A 414 17.64 -16.07 3.00
CA GLU A 414 16.22 -15.73 3.08
C GLU A 414 15.58 -16.41 4.30
N ILE A 415 14.82 -15.62 5.07
CA ILE A 415 14.02 -16.09 6.18
C ILE A 415 12.59 -16.32 5.70
N SER A 416 12.02 -17.48 6.05
CA SER A 416 10.62 -17.81 5.79
C SER A 416 9.67 -16.70 6.24
N TYR A 417 8.62 -16.47 5.46
CA TYR A 417 7.66 -15.40 5.71
C TYR A 417 6.39 -15.90 6.38
N HIS A 418 5.66 -14.98 7.01
CA HIS A 418 4.28 -15.25 7.37
C HIS A 418 3.39 -15.28 6.12
N HIS A 419 2.31 -16.07 6.11
CA HIS A 419 1.37 -16.18 4.97
C HIS A 419 0.80 -14.84 4.47
N THR A 420 0.87 -13.79 5.29
CA THR A 420 0.38 -12.44 5.02
C THR A 420 1.42 -11.49 4.41
N GLY A 421 2.68 -11.91 4.27
CA GLY A 421 3.80 -11.07 3.82
C GLY A 421 3.89 -10.87 2.30
N TYR A 422 4.59 -9.80 1.90
CA TYR A 422 5.00 -9.60 0.51
C TYR A 422 5.95 -10.73 0.05
N ARG A 423 5.74 -11.26 -1.16
CA ARG A 423 6.54 -12.36 -1.73
C ARG A 423 7.96 -11.87 -2.06
N SER A 424 8.95 -12.68 -1.72
CA SER A 424 10.22 -12.78 -2.44
C SER A 424 10.06 -13.90 -3.46
N HIS A 425 9.88 -13.55 -4.73
CA HIS A 425 9.92 -14.44 -5.90
C HIS A 425 9.07 -15.76 -5.85
N LEU A 426 9.27 -16.64 -6.84
CA LEU A 426 8.29 -17.60 -7.39
C LEU A 426 7.84 -18.75 -6.46
N HIS A 427 8.46 -18.94 -5.29
CA HIS A 427 8.33 -20.16 -4.48
C HIS A 427 8.17 -19.86 -2.98
N PRO A 428 6.95 -20.01 -2.41
CA PRO A 428 6.73 -19.61 -1.03
C PRO A 428 7.28 -20.55 0.03
N VAL A 429 8.17 -20.01 0.86
CA VAL A 429 8.61 -20.61 2.12
C VAL A 429 7.97 -19.84 3.27
N THR A 430 7.04 -20.49 3.97
CA THR A 430 6.20 -19.84 5.00
C THR A 430 6.37 -20.47 6.37
N SER A 431 6.06 -19.72 7.43
CA SER A 431 6.01 -20.21 8.81
C SER A 431 4.74 -19.72 9.49
N ASP A 432 4.18 -20.51 10.42
CA ASP A 432 3.10 -20.10 11.32
C ASP A 432 3.57 -19.13 12.42
N GLY A 433 4.87 -18.83 12.46
CA GLY A 433 5.51 -17.95 13.43
C GLY A 433 6.00 -18.64 14.70
N SER A 434 5.91 -19.97 14.80
CA SER A 434 6.55 -20.72 15.89
C SER A 434 8.05 -20.92 15.65
N VAL A 435 8.46 -21.08 14.39
CA VAL A 435 9.85 -21.31 13.99
C VAL A 435 10.32 -20.29 12.97
N VAL A 436 11.65 -20.15 12.88
CA VAL A 436 12.34 -19.41 11.83
C VAL A 436 13.03 -20.44 10.95
N ALA A 437 12.62 -20.52 9.68
CA ALA A 437 13.30 -21.34 8.69
C ALA A 437 14.16 -20.43 7.81
N VAL A 438 15.43 -20.79 7.66
CA VAL A 438 16.42 -20.03 6.91
C VAL A 438 16.97 -20.90 5.79
N GLU A 439 16.88 -20.44 4.55
CA GLU A 439 17.41 -21.14 3.39
C GLU A 439 18.93 -21.21 3.45
N LYS A 440 19.52 -22.39 3.23
CA LYS A 440 20.99 -22.50 3.18
C LYS A 440 21.54 -21.99 1.87
N TRP A 441 22.73 -21.38 1.95
CA TRP A 441 23.42 -20.81 0.81
C TRP A 441 23.60 -21.83 -0.33
N GLY A 442 23.22 -21.44 -1.55
CA GLY A 442 23.38 -22.26 -2.75
C GLY A 442 22.40 -23.43 -2.87
N SER A 443 21.35 -23.48 -2.05
CA SER A 443 20.30 -24.50 -2.14
C SER A 443 18.90 -23.91 -2.07
N ASP A 444 18.13 -24.05 -3.15
CA ASP A 444 16.74 -23.58 -3.21
C ASP A 444 15.75 -24.44 -2.38
N ILE A 445 16.24 -25.44 -1.64
CA ILE A 445 15.46 -26.53 -1.03
C ILE A 445 16.09 -27.14 0.24
N ARG A 446 17.11 -26.51 0.85
CA ARG A 446 17.64 -26.95 2.15
C ARG A 446 17.53 -25.86 3.20
N TYR A 447 17.11 -26.23 4.40
CA TYR A 447 16.73 -25.25 5.42
C TYR A 447 17.35 -25.56 6.78
N LEU A 448 17.82 -24.50 7.44
CA LEU A 448 18.05 -24.45 8.87
C LEU A 448 16.74 -24.07 9.56
N VAL A 449 16.29 -24.82 10.56
CA VAL A 449 15.07 -24.53 11.32
C VAL A 449 15.43 -24.25 12.77
N VAL A 450 15.00 -23.09 13.27
CA VAL A 450 15.32 -22.60 14.61
C VAL A 450 14.03 -22.27 15.35
N ASP A 451 13.95 -22.65 16.62
CA ASP A 451 12.88 -22.20 17.52
C ASP A 451 12.94 -20.68 17.66
N ARG A 452 11.83 -19.99 17.35
CA ARG A 452 11.81 -18.53 17.33
C ARG A 452 12.00 -17.92 18.72
N ALA A 453 11.54 -18.60 19.77
CA ALA A 453 11.55 -18.07 21.12
C ALA A 453 12.93 -18.24 21.79
N THR A 454 13.60 -19.36 21.56
CA THR A 454 14.85 -19.72 22.25
C THR A 454 16.10 -19.55 21.39
N GLY A 455 15.98 -19.59 20.06
CA GLY A 455 17.12 -19.65 19.15
C GLY A 455 17.73 -21.05 19.04
N GLU A 456 17.11 -22.08 19.64
CA GLU A 456 17.57 -23.46 19.55
C GLU A 456 17.42 -24.00 18.13
N ILE A 457 18.49 -24.60 17.61
CA ILE A 457 18.47 -25.28 16.31
C ILE A 457 17.64 -26.56 16.47
N LEU A 458 16.46 -26.59 15.84
CA LEU A 458 15.61 -27.77 15.80
C LEU A 458 16.08 -28.74 14.71
N VAL A 459 16.49 -28.18 13.56
CA VAL A 459 17.06 -28.94 12.45
C VAL A 459 18.19 -28.13 11.84
N ASP A 460 19.37 -28.73 11.75
CA ASP A 460 20.54 -28.08 11.16
C ASP A 460 20.48 -28.08 9.62
N ASP A 461 19.95 -29.14 9.02
CA ASP A 461 20.04 -29.39 7.58
C ASP A 461 18.85 -30.21 7.04
N LEU A 462 17.68 -29.57 6.96
CA LEU A 462 16.49 -30.20 6.38
C LEU A 462 16.61 -30.22 4.85
N ASP A 463 16.76 -31.41 4.27
CA ASP A 463 16.84 -31.61 2.82
C ASP A 463 15.45 -31.89 2.22
N LEU A 464 14.98 -30.98 1.36
CA LEU A 464 13.73 -31.10 0.61
C LEU A 464 13.98 -31.20 -0.90
N THR A 465 15.13 -31.73 -1.32
CA THR A 465 15.54 -31.77 -2.74
C THR A 465 14.58 -32.57 -3.64
N GLU A 466 13.86 -33.53 -3.08
CA GLU A 466 12.86 -34.32 -3.82
C GLU A 466 11.49 -33.61 -3.95
N HIS A 467 11.34 -32.43 -3.32
CA HIS A 467 10.09 -31.68 -3.25
C HIS A 467 10.14 -30.40 -4.09
N GLY A 468 8.99 -29.79 -4.29
CA GLY A 468 8.91 -28.45 -4.85
C GLY A 468 9.47 -27.40 -3.88
N HIS A 469 9.90 -26.26 -4.42
CA HIS A 469 10.47 -25.13 -3.68
C HIS A 469 9.51 -24.42 -2.70
N SER A 470 8.30 -24.94 -2.49
CA SER A 470 7.31 -24.34 -1.59
C SER A 470 7.16 -25.19 -0.33
N ALA A 471 7.31 -24.55 0.82
CA ALA A 471 7.25 -25.20 2.12
C ALA A 471 6.47 -24.35 3.13
N HIS A 472 5.79 -25.01 4.06
CA HIS A 472 5.17 -24.38 5.21
C HIS A 472 5.65 -25.04 6.50
N PHE A 473 6.23 -24.24 7.39
CA PHE A 473 6.81 -24.69 8.65
C PHE A 473 5.91 -24.39 9.84
N THR A 474 5.83 -25.35 10.75
CA THR A 474 5.29 -25.22 12.11
C THR A 474 6.36 -25.67 13.12
N ALA A 475 6.03 -25.69 14.40
CA ALA A 475 6.93 -26.14 15.46
C ALA A 475 7.35 -27.61 15.30
N ASP A 476 6.50 -28.44 14.71
CA ASP A 476 6.66 -29.90 14.71
C ASP A 476 6.79 -30.48 13.29
N THR A 477 6.30 -29.77 12.28
CA THR A 477 6.17 -30.31 10.93
C THR A 477 6.54 -29.32 9.84
N VAL A 478 6.95 -29.86 8.71
CA VAL A 478 7.05 -29.15 7.44
C VAL A 478 6.06 -29.76 6.45
N SER A 479 5.26 -28.92 5.83
CA SER A 479 4.36 -29.31 4.75
C SER A 479 4.97 -28.91 3.42
N VAL A 480 4.96 -29.83 2.46
CA VAL A 480 5.61 -29.70 1.16
C VAL A 480 4.74 -30.34 0.08
N VAL A 481 5.05 -30.02 -1.17
CA VAL A 481 4.39 -30.62 -2.34
C VAL A 481 5.44 -31.34 -3.19
N ARG A 482 5.16 -32.58 -3.57
CA ARG A 482 5.98 -33.39 -4.48
C ARG A 482 5.19 -33.71 -5.75
N ILE A 483 5.89 -33.87 -6.86
CA ILE A 483 5.32 -34.42 -8.09
C ILE A 483 5.57 -35.93 -8.12
N ASP A 484 4.51 -36.71 -8.19
CA ASP A 484 4.58 -38.15 -8.37
C ASP A 484 4.67 -38.49 -9.86
N THR A 485 5.88 -38.84 -10.29
CA THR A 485 6.19 -39.15 -11.69
C THR A 485 5.74 -40.56 -12.10
N GLU A 486 5.48 -41.46 -11.15
CA GLU A 486 5.02 -42.83 -11.44
C GLU A 486 3.52 -42.84 -11.77
N ASP A 487 2.73 -42.02 -11.07
CA ASP A 487 1.27 -41.89 -11.25
C ASP A 487 0.87 -40.75 -12.21
N GLY A 488 1.55 -40.66 -13.35
CA GLY A 488 1.19 -39.73 -14.43
C GLY A 488 1.40 -38.25 -14.09
N GLY A 489 2.27 -37.94 -13.12
CA GLY A 489 2.60 -36.56 -12.72
C GLY A 489 1.64 -35.97 -11.69
N ARG A 490 0.97 -36.76 -10.84
CA ARG A 490 0.06 -36.19 -9.84
C ARG A 490 0.81 -35.39 -8.77
N LEU A 491 0.18 -34.35 -8.24
CA LEU A 491 0.71 -33.65 -7.08
C LEU A 491 0.34 -34.38 -5.79
N VAL A 492 1.33 -34.54 -4.92
CA VAL A 492 1.18 -35.15 -3.61
C VAL A 492 1.59 -34.12 -2.56
N HIS A 493 0.65 -33.76 -1.71
CA HIS A 493 0.92 -32.99 -0.51
C HIS A 493 1.46 -33.93 0.56
N GLU A 494 2.54 -33.54 1.22
CA GLU A 494 3.16 -34.31 2.29
C GLU A 494 3.33 -33.41 3.51
N ARG A 495 2.90 -33.90 4.68
CA ARG A 495 3.27 -33.34 5.98
C ARG A 495 4.34 -34.25 6.56
N ARG A 496 5.50 -33.69 6.86
CA ARG A 496 6.66 -34.41 7.38
C ARG A 496 7.05 -33.85 8.74
N SER A 497 7.63 -34.68 9.60
CA SER A 497 8.28 -34.19 10.81
C SER A 497 9.49 -33.32 10.42
N LEU A 498 9.97 -32.51 11.35
CA LEU A 498 11.21 -31.75 11.14
C LEU A 498 12.44 -32.65 10.87
N ASP A 499 12.43 -33.89 11.37
CA ASP A 499 13.44 -34.91 11.01
C ASP A 499 13.28 -35.52 9.60
N GLY A 500 12.34 -34.98 8.80
CA GLY A 500 12.07 -35.42 7.44
C GLY A 500 11.28 -36.74 7.33
N GLN A 501 10.72 -37.29 8.41
CA GLN A 501 9.87 -38.49 8.33
C GLN A 501 8.47 -38.14 7.82
N LEU A 502 7.90 -38.94 6.93
CA LEU A 502 6.54 -38.73 6.45
C LEU A 502 5.52 -38.99 7.57
N VAL A 503 4.68 -37.99 7.84
CA VAL A 503 3.60 -38.07 8.85
C VAL A 503 2.25 -38.32 8.17
N GLN A 504 1.93 -37.54 7.15
CA GLN A 504 0.69 -37.65 6.36
C GLN A 504 0.96 -37.35 4.89
N SER A 505 0.18 -37.93 3.99
CA SER A 505 0.20 -37.61 2.56
C SER A 505 -1.20 -37.61 1.97
N ALA A 506 -1.39 -36.77 0.95
CA ALA A 506 -2.65 -36.54 0.27
C ALA A 506 -2.38 -36.30 -1.23
N ALA A 507 -2.92 -37.15 -2.10
CA ALA A 507 -2.77 -37.01 -3.54
C ALA A 507 -3.89 -36.14 -4.14
N SER A 508 -3.52 -35.04 -4.78
CA SER A 508 -4.45 -34.12 -5.44
C SER A 508 -5.04 -34.72 -6.73
N GLY A 509 -6.25 -34.29 -7.07
CA GLY A 509 -6.92 -34.61 -8.34
C GLY A 509 -6.33 -33.88 -9.55
N ALA A 510 -5.55 -32.81 -9.33
CA ALA A 510 -4.99 -31.94 -10.35
C ALA A 510 -3.90 -32.66 -11.18
N PRO A 511 -4.04 -32.71 -12.52
CA PRO A 511 -3.00 -33.25 -13.38
C PRO A 511 -1.84 -32.27 -13.61
N TYR A 512 -0.60 -32.77 -13.61
CA TYR A 512 0.53 -32.08 -14.24
C TYR A 512 0.38 -32.14 -15.77
N PRO A 513 0.70 -31.08 -16.54
CA PRO A 513 1.59 -29.96 -16.24
C PRO A 513 0.90 -28.63 -15.92
N HIS A 514 -0.33 -28.62 -15.39
CA HIS A 514 -1.03 -27.36 -15.04
C HIS A 514 -0.46 -26.65 -13.79
N VAL A 515 0.67 -27.15 -13.29
CA VAL A 515 1.42 -26.71 -12.10
C VAL A 515 2.69 -26.01 -12.60
N LEU A 516 2.52 -24.86 -13.23
CA LEU A 516 3.65 -23.97 -13.51
C LEU A 516 4.06 -23.26 -12.21
N ALA A 517 5.34 -22.90 -12.11
CA ALA A 517 5.90 -22.07 -11.05
C ALA A 517 4.92 -20.98 -10.60
N GLY A 518 4.55 -20.99 -9.31
CA GLY A 518 3.67 -20.00 -8.70
C GLY A 518 2.29 -20.48 -8.23
N THR A 519 2.00 -21.79 -8.20
CA THR A 519 0.82 -22.33 -7.50
C THR A 519 0.86 -21.99 -6.01
N SER A 520 -0.24 -21.46 -5.49
CA SER A 520 -0.41 -21.21 -4.05
C SER A 520 -1.18 -22.36 -3.44
N TRP A 521 -0.65 -22.88 -2.34
CA TRP A 521 -1.30 -23.91 -1.53
C TRP A 521 -1.21 -23.53 -0.05
N VAL A 522 -2.09 -24.13 0.73
CA VAL A 522 -2.17 -23.96 2.18
C VAL A 522 -2.37 -25.32 2.81
N ASP A 523 -1.68 -25.54 3.93
CA ASP A 523 -1.97 -26.64 4.84
C ASP A 523 -3.06 -26.23 5.84
N LEU A 524 -4.20 -26.92 5.83
CA LEU A 524 -5.20 -26.85 6.90
C LEU A 524 -5.12 -28.11 7.76
N ALA A 525 -5.70 -28.05 8.97
CA ALA A 525 -5.62 -29.16 9.91
C ALA A 525 -6.12 -30.50 9.32
N ASP A 526 -7.23 -30.48 8.56
CA ASP A 526 -7.88 -31.68 8.03
C ASP A 526 -7.71 -31.85 6.50
N ALA A 527 -7.20 -30.84 5.78
CA ALA A 527 -7.02 -30.91 4.32
C ALA A 527 -5.86 -30.04 3.80
N ALA A 528 -5.28 -30.45 2.68
CA ALA A 528 -4.46 -29.59 1.83
C ALA A 528 -5.34 -28.89 0.79
N VAL A 529 -5.15 -27.58 0.63
CA VAL A 529 -5.88 -26.78 -0.36
C VAL A 529 -4.92 -26.15 -1.34
N MET A 530 -5.19 -26.27 -2.63
CA MET A 530 -4.32 -25.79 -3.69
C MET A 530 -5.11 -25.11 -4.81
N VAL A 531 -4.60 -23.99 -5.30
CA VAL A 531 -5.11 -23.35 -6.51
C VAL A 531 -4.29 -23.78 -7.72
N HIS A 532 -4.95 -24.16 -8.80
CA HIS A 532 -4.33 -24.48 -10.08
C HIS A 532 -5.15 -23.93 -11.26
N LEU A 533 -4.59 -23.96 -12.47
CA LEU A 533 -5.36 -23.64 -13.68
C LEU A 533 -6.38 -24.74 -13.95
N SER A 534 -7.59 -24.32 -14.34
CA SER A 534 -8.59 -25.27 -14.80
C SER A 534 -8.14 -26.02 -16.06
N LYS A 535 -8.65 -27.24 -16.26
CA LYS A 535 -8.34 -28.06 -17.45
C LYS A 535 -8.69 -27.34 -18.76
N ASP A 536 -9.72 -26.49 -18.72
CA ASP A 536 -10.18 -25.68 -19.86
C ASP A 536 -9.44 -24.33 -19.98
N ALA A 537 -8.36 -24.09 -19.22
CA ALA A 537 -7.62 -22.82 -19.25
C ALA A 537 -7.14 -22.44 -20.67
N ALA A 538 -6.83 -23.42 -21.53
CA ALA A 538 -6.44 -23.19 -22.91
C ALA A 538 -7.56 -22.62 -23.81
N THR A 539 -8.83 -22.77 -23.42
CA THR A 539 -10.02 -22.28 -24.15
C THR A 539 -10.69 -21.09 -23.45
N GLY A 540 -10.05 -20.51 -22.43
CA GLY A 540 -10.57 -19.40 -21.63
C GLY A 540 -11.01 -19.79 -20.21
N GLY A 541 -10.67 -21.00 -19.75
CA GLY A 541 -10.90 -21.45 -18.38
C GLY A 541 -10.12 -20.64 -17.33
N GLY A 542 -10.70 -20.56 -16.13
CA GLY A 542 -10.17 -19.81 -14.99
C GLY A 542 -9.24 -20.64 -14.09
N TYR A 543 -9.36 -20.43 -12.79
CA TYR A 543 -8.67 -21.19 -11.75
C TYR A 543 -9.64 -22.14 -11.06
N ASP A 544 -9.13 -23.31 -10.67
CA ASP A 544 -9.84 -24.27 -9.83
C ASP A 544 -9.08 -24.42 -8.50
N VAL A 545 -9.82 -24.80 -7.45
CA VAL A 545 -9.28 -25.09 -6.12
C VAL A 545 -9.49 -26.56 -5.82
N ASP A 546 -8.39 -27.28 -5.67
CA ASP A 546 -8.40 -28.66 -5.21
C ASP A 546 -8.28 -28.70 -3.69
N VAL A 547 -9.19 -29.45 -3.07
CA VAL A 547 -9.22 -29.74 -1.64
C VAL A 547 -9.02 -31.22 -1.47
N THR A 548 -7.91 -31.60 -0.83
CA THR A 548 -7.55 -32.99 -0.60
C THR A 548 -7.45 -33.23 0.89
N ALA A 549 -8.35 -34.04 1.45
CA ALA A 549 -8.29 -34.40 2.86
C ALA A 549 -7.02 -35.20 3.16
N TRP A 550 -6.48 -35.03 4.37
CA TRP A 550 -5.34 -35.84 4.83
C TRP A 550 -5.71 -37.31 5.08
N ASP A 551 -7.00 -37.62 5.20
CA ASP A 551 -7.51 -39.00 5.21
C ASP A 551 -7.65 -39.51 3.77
N SER A 552 -6.87 -40.54 3.44
CA SER A 552 -6.85 -41.19 2.11
C SER A 552 -8.17 -41.82 1.69
N LYS A 553 -9.16 -41.92 2.58
CA LYS A 553 -10.50 -42.45 2.28
C LYS A 553 -11.45 -41.42 1.67
N THR A 554 -11.15 -40.13 1.79
CA THR A 554 -12.02 -39.07 1.29
C THR A 554 -11.59 -38.69 -0.12
N GLU A 555 -12.53 -38.70 -1.06
CA GLU A 555 -12.23 -38.29 -2.43
C GLU A 555 -11.90 -36.79 -2.51
N PRO A 556 -10.91 -36.38 -3.32
CA PRO A 556 -10.60 -34.97 -3.53
C PRO A 556 -11.80 -34.21 -4.09
N LEU A 557 -11.97 -32.97 -3.64
CA LEU A 557 -13.01 -32.05 -4.09
C LEU A 557 -12.38 -30.92 -4.90
N THR A 558 -12.92 -30.64 -6.09
CA THR A 558 -12.52 -29.49 -6.91
C THR A 558 -13.61 -28.43 -6.86
N LEU A 559 -13.23 -27.18 -6.59
CA LEU A 559 -14.11 -26.00 -6.58
C LEU A 559 -13.72 -25.04 -7.70
N GLU A 560 -14.68 -24.66 -8.54
CA GLU A 560 -14.43 -23.75 -9.66
C GLU A 560 -14.47 -22.27 -9.20
N LEU A 561 -13.48 -21.47 -9.61
CA LEU A 561 -13.45 -20.01 -9.36
C LEU A 561 -13.96 -19.23 -10.57
N GLU A 562 -15.29 -19.18 -10.70
CA GLU A 562 -15.94 -18.52 -11.83
C GLU A 562 -15.49 -17.07 -12.03
N GLY A 563 -15.10 -16.70 -13.25
CA GLY A 563 -14.80 -15.32 -13.62
C GLY A 563 -13.46 -14.77 -13.12
N MET A 564 -12.58 -15.61 -12.57
CA MET A 564 -11.16 -15.29 -12.40
C MET A 564 -10.40 -15.79 -13.64
N LEU A 565 -10.21 -14.91 -14.61
CA LEU A 565 -9.49 -15.24 -15.85
C LEU A 565 -7.98 -15.03 -15.65
N PRO A 566 -7.11 -15.96 -16.08
CA PRO A 566 -5.67 -15.81 -15.93
C PRO A 566 -5.18 -14.60 -16.73
N ALA A 567 -4.67 -13.57 -16.03
CA ALA A 567 -4.22 -12.34 -16.67
C ALA A 567 -2.90 -12.57 -17.43
N THR A 568 -1.96 -13.28 -16.81
CA THR A 568 -0.71 -13.81 -17.40
C THR A 568 -0.03 -14.70 -16.34
N GLY A 569 -0.35 -16.00 -16.29
CA GLY A 569 0.31 -16.97 -15.38
C GLY A 569 -0.32 -17.15 -13.99
N ILE A 570 0.03 -18.24 -13.30
CA ILE A 570 -0.54 -18.65 -11.99
C ILE A 570 0.11 -17.92 -10.81
N SER A 571 1.31 -17.36 -11.01
CA SER A 571 2.17 -16.81 -9.95
C SER A 571 1.60 -15.64 -9.15
N GLN A 572 0.44 -15.14 -9.53
CA GLN A 572 -0.26 -14.05 -8.86
C GLN A 572 -1.41 -14.53 -7.97
N VAL A 573 -1.89 -15.77 -8.03
CA VAL A 573 -2.99 -16.20 -7.14
C VAL A 573 -2.49 -16.62 -5.77
N ARG A 574 -3.13 -16.12 -4.71
CA ARG A 574 -2.84 -16.43 -3.31
C ARG A 574 -4.02 -17.07 -2.63
N VAL A 575 -3.69 -17.98 -1.71
CA VAL A 575 -4.61 -18.60 -0.76
C VAL A 575 -4.19 -18.14 0.63
N LEU A 576 -5.12 -17.57 1.38
CA LEU A 576 -4.84 -16.96 2.69
C LEU A 576 -5.82 -17.49 3.75
N PRO A 577 -5.34 -18.25 4.75
CA PRO A 577 -6.18 -18.65 5.87
C PRO A 577 -6.49 -17.45 6.74
N VAL A 578 -7.76 -17.22 7.03
CA VAL A 578 -8.22 -16.13 7.89
C VAL A 578 -9.30 -16.64 8.85
N PRO A 579 -9.54 -15.97 9.99
CA PRO A 579 -10.68 -16.27 10.84
C PRO A 579 -11.96 -16.44 10.01
N GLY A 580 -12.62 -17.60 10.06
CA GLY A 580 -13.92 -17.85 9.43
C GLY A 580 -13.94 -18.30 7.96
N ALA A 581 -12.85 -18.20 7.19
CA ALA A 581 -12.78 -18.66 5.80
C ALA A 581 -11.34 -18.87 5.31
N LEU A 582 -11.20 -19.53 4.15
CA LEU A 582 -9.99 -19.50 3.34
C LEU A 582 -10.21 -18.54 2.17
N VAL A 583 -9.38 -17.49 2.05
CA VAL A 583 -9.57 -16.45 1.03
C VAL A 583 -8.66 -16.69 -0.17
N VAL A 584 -9.22 -16.66 -1.38
CA VAL A 584 -8.49 -16.76 -2.65
C VAL A 584 -8.59 -15.44 -3.41
N PHE A 585 -7.44 -14.90 -3.81
CA PHE A 585 -7.34 -13.62 -4.51
C PHE A 585 -6.11 -13.56 -5.41
N GLU A 586 -6.11 -12.64 -6.37
CA GLU A 586 -4.95 -12.36 -7.20
C GLU A 586 -4.15 -11.19 -6.59
N ASP A 587 -2.90 -11.45 -6.22
CA ASP A 587 -1.90 -10.51 -5.72
C ASP A 587 -1.12 -9.87 -6.86
N ILE A 588 -1.18 -8.54 -6.92
CA ILE A 588 -0.47 -7.75 -7.91
C ILE A 588 0.60 -6.95 -7.21
N ALA A 589 1.83 -7.43 -7.30
CA ALA A 589 2.98 -6.68 -6.81
C ALA A 589 3.29 -5.46 -7.71
N ASP A 590 3.08 -5.52 -9.05
CA ASP A 590 3.61 -4.48 -9.98
C ASP A 590 2.89 -4.29 -11.34
N SER A 591 1.64 -4.74 -11.55
CA SER A 591 1.02 -4.60 -12.90
C SER A 591 0.43 -3.20 -13.16
N LEU A 592 1.08 -2.43 -14.04
CA LEU A 592 0.60 -1.16 -14.61
C LEU A 592 -0.41 -1.33 -15.76
N THR A 593 -0.85 -2.54 -16.09
CA THR A 593 -1.67 -2.79 -17.28
C THR A 593 -2.95 -3.58 -16.97
N GLY A 594 -4.10 -2.93 -17.17
CA GLY A 594 -5.41 -3.59 -17.32
C GLY A 594 -6.48 -3.22 -16.29
N GLU A 595 -7.63 -2.74 -16.79
CA GLU A 595 -8.83 -2.29 -16.07
C GLU A 595 -9.77 -3.43 -15.63
N ARG A 596 -9.28 -4.66 -15.43
CA ARG A 596 -10.19 -5.77 -15.07
C ARG A 596 -10.47 -5.78 -13.57
N GLU A 597 -11.76 -5.81 -13.22
CA GLU A 597 -12.22 -6.13 -11.88
C GLU A 597 -11.75 -7.55 -11.51
N ARG A 598 -11.07 -7.67 -10.37
CA ARG A 598 -10.51 -8.93 -9.89
C ARG A 598 -11.26 -9.36 -8.63
N PRO A 599 -12.05 -10.44 -8.70
CA PRO A 599 -12.85 -10.88 -7.57
C PRO A 599 -11.98 -11.51 -6.48
N ILE A 600 -12.49 -11.48 -5.26
CA ILE A 600 -11.99 -12.23 -4.10
C ILE A 600 -13.02 -13.30 -3.76
N PHE A 601 -12.56 -14.50 -3.44
CA PHE A 601 -13.42 -15.62 -3.08
C PHE A 601 -13.17 -16.03 -1.63
N GLY A 602 -14.23 -16.35 -0.90
CA GLY A 602 -14.14 -17.00 0.41
C GLY A 602 -14.63 -18.44 0.32
N LEU A 603 -13.78 -19.36 0.72
CA LEU A 603 -14.06 -20.80 0.77
C LEU A 603 -14.33 -21.21 2.22
N ARG A 604 -15.27 -22.16 2.40
CA ARG A 604 -15.67 -22.66 3.72
C ARG A 604 -16.05 -24.11 3.70
#